data_AF-A0A660TTC4-F1
#
_entry.id   AF-A0A660TTC4-F1
#
_cell.length_a   1.000
_cell.length_b   1.000
_cell.length_c   1.000
_cell.angle_alpha   90.00
_cell.angle_beta   90.00
_cell.angle_gamma   90.00
#
_symmetry.space_group_name_H-M   'P 1'
#
loop_
_entity.id
_entity.type
_entity.pdbx_description
1 polymer ?
#
loop_
_entity_poly.entity_id
_entity_poly.type
_entity_poly.pdbx_seq_one_letter_code
_entity_poly.pdbx_strand_id
1 'polypeptide(L)'
;MSGYTEKGLVLIILSLVLTIILNLTVFFTGFYSIGGLNQITGLLTLIGLILMFVGRKEYGVKHQRFVVYAVVVFLIAVVFSVIYLFYIAAMIFSAVSTGNVDFSAFVSILYMVQITAILGGLVNVFLLHELESWNGRIVLYAAFVAVVFTSILVVYAAAPAVEDLVTNMEKNFETNRYSFQTNEFTVELQKSLSRLNIYGVINSLLFLVATVIAYRRVKSGEVLQVNPTDLMS
;
A
#
# COMPACT_ATOMS: atom_id res chain seq x y z
N MET A 1 -10.51 -30.22 4.66
CA MET A 1 -9.30 -29.40 4.42
C MET A 1 -9.70 -27.95 4.52
N SER A 2 -9.01 -27.15 5.34
CA SER A 2 -9.43 -25.79 5.62
C SER A 2 -9.20 -24.88 4.42
N GLY A 3 -10.22 -24.19 3.92
CA GLY A 3 -10.07 -23.22 2.85
C GLY A 3 -9.49 -21.88 3.32
N TYR A 4 -8.48 -21.86 4.21
CA TYR A 4 -7.98 -20.60 4.79
C TYR A 4 -7.26 -19.76 3.75
N THR A 5 -6.43 -20.38 2.91
CA THR A 5 -5.74 -19.67 1.81
C THR A 5 -6.74 -19.10 0.81
N GLU A 6 -7.79 -19.87 0.48
CA GLU A 6 -8.87 -19.41 -0.40
C GLU A 6 -9.60 -18.20 0.19
N LYS A 7 -10.01 -18.27 1.45
CA LYS A 7 -10.65 -17.15 2.16
C LYS A 7 -9.74 -15.93 2.26
N GLY A 8 -8.43 -16.15 2.46
CA GLY A 8 -7.43 -15.08 2.47
C GLY A 8 -7.36 -14.34 1.13
N LEU A 9 -7.31 -15.08 0.03
CA LEU A 9 -7.34 -14.51 -1.32
C LEU A 9 -8.64 -13.73 -1.59
N VAL A 10 -9.79 -14.22 -1.15
CA VAL A 10 -11.08 -13.50 -1.30
C VAL A 10 -11.04 -12.16 -0.56
N LEU A 11 -10.49 -12.11 0.65
CA LEU A 11 -10.37 -10.84 1.40
C LEU A 11 -9.42 -9.85 0.72
N ILE A 12 -8.31 -10.33 0.13
CA ILE A 12 -7.40 -9.49 -0.65
C ILE A 12 -8.10 -8.98 -1.92
N ILE A 13 -8.85 -9.82 -2.62
CA ILE A 13 -9.66 -9.40 -3.78
C ILE A 13 -10.64 -8.30 -3.38
N LEU A 14 -11.37 -8.48 -2.28
CA LEU A 14 -12.31 -7.48 -1.77
C LEU A 14 -11.60 -6.18 -1.40
N SER A 15 -10.42 -6.24 -0.78
CA SER A 15 -9.65 -5.04 -0.42
C SER A 15 -9.20 -4.27 -1.68
N LEU A 16 -8.76 -4.99 -2.72
CA LEU A 16 -8.34 -4.39 -4.00
C LEU A 16 -9.52 -3.75 -4.74
N VAL A 17 -10.67 -4.43 -4.81
CA VAL A 17 -11.89 -3.86 -5.41
C VAL A 17 -12.33 -2.60 -4.68
N LEU A 18 -12.35 -2.64 -3.35
CA LEU A 18 -12.68 -1.47 -2.54
C LEU A 18 -11.68 -0.33 -2.79
N THR A 19 -10.38 -0.63 -2.85
CA THR A 19 -9.34 0.37 -3.15
C THR A 19 -9.55 1.02 -4.52
N ILE A 20 -9.92 0.24 -5.55
CA ILE A 20 -10.24 0.76 -6.89
C ILE A 20 -11.43 1.72 -6.83
N ILE A 21 -12.53 1.32 -6.17
CA ILE A 21 -13.73 2.14 -6.04
C ILE A 21 -13.42 3.46 -5.32
N LEU A 22 -12.64 3.39 -4.23
CA LEU A 22 -12.22 4.56 -3.47
C LEU A 22 -11.37 5.51 -4.33
N ASN A 23 -10.35 4.98 -5.02
CA ASN A 23 -9.49 5.80 -5.88
C ASN A 23 -10.26 6.44 -7.04
N LEU A 24 -11.20 5.72 -7.67
CA LEU A 24 -12.08 6.27 -8.70
C LEU A 24 -13.01 7.36 -8.16
N THR A 25 -13.60 7.12 -6.98
CA THR A 25 -14.48 8.11 -6.34
C THR A 25 -13.70 9.40 -6.09
N VAL A 26 -12.50 9.30 -5.51
CA VAL A 26 -11.63 10.44 -5.26
C VAL A 26 -11.26 11.16 -6.56
N PHE A 27 -10.94 10.43 -7.62
CA PHE A 27 -10.60 10.99 -8.92
C PHE A 27 -11.76 11.78 -9.56
N PHE A 28 -12.98 11.24 -9.56
CA PHE A 28 -14.13 11.88 -10.21
C PHE A 28 -14.77 12.99 -9.38
N THR A 29 -14.88 12.80 -8.07
CA THR A 29 -15.61 13.73 -7.19
C THR A 29 -14.73 14.80 -6.61
N GLY A 30 -13.42 14.56 -6.54
CA GLY A 30 -12.52 15.39 -5.72
C GLY A 30 -12.96 15.46 -4.25
N PHE A 31 -13.73 14.49 -3.76
CA PHE A 31 -14.22 14.44 -2.40
C PHE A 31 -13.31 13.52 -1.57
N TYR A 32 -12.56 14.12 -0.63
CA TYR A 32 -11.43 13.47 0.03
C TYR A 32 -11.69 13.02 1.48
N SER A 33 -12.89 13.25 2.03
CA SER A 33 -13.27 12.83 3.38
C SER A 33 -13.57 11.32 3.46
N ILE A 34 -12.58 10.49 3.12
CA ILE A 34 -12.69 9.03 3.07
C ILE A 34 -11.61 8.33 3.92
N GLY A 35 -10.87 9.08 4.76
CA GLY A 35 -9.77 8.55 5.58
C GLY A 35 -10.15 7.28 6.37
N GLY A 36 -11.40 7.21 6.85
CA GLY A 36 -11.96 6.03 7.50
C GLY A 36 -12.05 4.78 6.61
N LEU A 37 -12.40 4.90 5.33
CA LEU A 37 -12.58 3.74 4.46
C LEU A 37 -11.24 3.20 3.91
N ASN A 38 -10.21 4.04 3.79
CA ASN A 38 -8.86 3.59 3.44
C ASN A 38 -8.23 2.72 4.55
N GLN A 39 -8.65 2.90 5.79
CA GLN A 39 -8.21 2.04 6.90
C GLN A 39 -8.85 0.66 6.82
N ILE A 40 -10.09 0.58 6.31
CA ILE A 40 -10.81 -0.67 6.10
C ILE A 40 -10.09 -1.54 5.06
N THR A 41 -9.63 -0.97 3.94
CA THR A 41 -8.87 -1.75 2.93
C THR A 41 -7.58 -2.33 3.50
N GLY A 42 -6.86 -1.56 4.33
CA GLY A 42 -5.68 -2.02 5.06
C GLY A 42 -5.99 -3.19 5.99
N LEU A 43 -7.07 -3.10 6.77
CA LEU A 43 -7.52 -4.16 7.67
C LEU A 43 -7.93 -5.43 6.91
N LEU A 44 -8.67 -5.32 5.81
CA LEU A 44 -9.03 -6.49 4.99
C LEU A 44 -7.78 -7.19 4.44
N THR A 45 -6.80 -6.42 3.98
CA THR A 45 -5.53 -6.95 3.47
C THR A 45 -4.75 -7.66 4.57
N LEU A 46 -4.69 -7.08 5.78
CA LEU A 46 -4.07 -7.70 6.94
C LEU A 46 -4.74 -9.03 7.31
N ILE A 47 -6.07 -9.07 7.40
CA ILE A 47 -6.81 -10.30 7.71
C ILE A 47 -6.58 -11.34 6.61
N GLY A 48 -6.61 -10.93 5.34
CA GLY A 48 -6.31 -11.80 4.20
C GLY A 48 -4.91 -12.43 4.29
N LEU A 49 -3.90 -11.63 4.63
CA LEU A 49 -2.53 -12.07 4.83
C LEU A 49 -2.39 -13.04 6.01
N ILE A 50 -3.07 -12.79 7.13
CA ILE A 50 -3.10 -13.70 8.29
C ILE A 50 -3.72 -15.05 7.89
N LEU A 51 -4.82 -15.05 7.15
CA LEU A 51 -5.47 -16.28 6.68
C LEU A 51 -4.57 -17.08 5.74
N MET A 52 -3.86 -16.42 4.82
CA MET A 52 -2.86 -17.08 3.96
C MET A 52 -1.69 -17.62 4.79
N PHE A 53 -1.25 -16.91 5.82
CA PHE A 53 -0.20 -17.39 6.72
C PHE A 53 -0.61 -18.63 7.52
N VAL A 54 -1.86 -18.71 7.97
CA VAL A 54 -2.41 -19.90 8.64
C VAL A 54 -2.54 -21.05 7.65
N GLY A 55 -3.04 -20.78 6.44
CA GLY A 55 -3.20 -21.76 5.36
C GLY A 55 -1.90 -22.17 4.66
N ARG A 56 -0.76 -21.58 5.00
CA ARG A 56 0.53 -21.78 4.29
C ARG A 56 1.00 -23.22 4.17
N LYS A 57 0.55 -24.12 5.05
CA LYS A 57 0.93 -25.55 5.06
C LYS A 57 0.16 -26.35 4.00
N GLU A 58 -0.91 -25.79 3.43
CA GLU A 58 -1.77 -26.44 2.44
C GLU A 58 -1.08 -26.55 1.07
N TYR A 59 -0.10 -25.69 0.78
CA TYR A 59 0.61 -25.63 -0.49
C TYR A 59 2.11 -25.71 -0.20
N GLY A 60 2.85 -26.50 -0.97
CA GLY A 60 4.20 -27.04 -0.65
C GLY A 60 5.23 -26.11 0.02
N VAL A 61 6.34 -26.71 0.47
CA VAL A 61 7.41 -26.05 1.26
C VAL A 61 7.91 -24.73 0.64
N LYS A 62 7.87 -24.60 -0.69
CA LYS A 62 8.19 -23.35 -1.40
C LYS A 62 7.18 -22.24 -1.10
N HIS A 63 5.88 -22.48 -1.29
CA HIS A 63 4.83 -21.50 -0.96
C HIS A 63 4.87 -21.09 0.50
N GLN A 64 5.08 -22.05 1.42
CA GLN A 64 5.24 -21.76 2.84
C GLN A 64 6.34 -20.73 3.12
N ARG A 65 7.51 -20.85 2.47
CA ARG A 65 8.63 -19.90 2.65
C ARG A 65 8.28 -18.52 2.10
N PHE A 66 7.66 -18.46 0.94
CA PHE A 66 7.23 -17.21 0.30
C PHE A 66 6.20 -16.45 1.14
N VAL A 67 5.22 -17.15 1.72
CA VAL A 67 4.25 -16.53 2.64
C VAL A 67 4.93 -15.99 3.91
N VAL A 68 5.94 -16.69 4.43
CA VAL A 68 6.74 -16.18 5.57
C VAL A 68 7.50 -14.91 5.17
N TYR A 69 8.11 -14.87 3.98
CA TYR A 69 8.78 -13.66 3.49
C TYR A 69 7.80 -12.49 3.33
N ALA A 70 6.60 -12.74 2.80
CA ALA A 70 5.56 -11.71 2.69
C ALA A 70 5.21 -11.11 4.06
N VAL A 71 5.05 -11.95 5.08
CA VAL A 71 4.76 -11.50 6.46
C VAL A 71 5.92 -10.68 7.03
N VAL A 72 7.16 -11.11 6.83
CA VAL A 72 8.35 -10.37 7.30
C VAL A 72 8.42 -8.99 6.64
N VAL A 73 8.24 -8.92 5.32
CA VAL A 73 8.24 -7.65 4.58
C VAL A 73 7.08 -6.75 5.03
N PHE A 74 5.90 -7.33 5.27
CA PHE A 74 4.76 -6.59 5.80
C PHE A 74 5.06 -5.99 7.18
N LEU A 75 5.65 -6.76 8.11
CA LEU A 75 6.04 -6.25 9.42
C LEU A 75 7.08 -5.14 9.32
N ILE A 76 8.06 -5.27 8.42
CA ILE A 76 9.05 -4.21 8.15
C ILE A 76 8.33 -2.94 7.68
N ALA A 77 7.37 -3.04 6.76
CA ALA A 77 6.60 -1.90 6.27
C ALA A 77 5.80 -1.21 7.38
N VAL A 78 5.20 -1.98 8.29
CA VAL A 78 4.48 -1.45 9.46
C VAL A 78 5.43 -0.70 10.39
N VAL A 79 6.59 -1.29 10.72
CA VAL A 79 7.59 -0.65 11.58
C VAL A 79 8.07 0.67 10.98
N PHE A 80 8.39 0.69 9.69
CA PHE A 80 8.74 1.93 9.01
C PHE A 80 7.60 2.95 9.11
N SER A 81 6.37 2.56 8.80
CA SER A 81 5.20 3.46 8.85
C SER A 81 5.02 4.11 10.24
N VAL A 82 5.21 3.34 11.32
CA VAL A 82 5.14 3.85 12.70
C VAL A 82 6.28 4.83 13.00
N ILE A 83 7.53 4.48 12.65
CA ILE A 83 8.68 5.37 12.83
C ILE A 83 8.44 6.72 12.13
N TYR A 84 7.86 6.70 10.93
CA TYR A 84 7.59 7.94 10.19
C TYR A 84 6.46 8.77 10.77
N LEU A 85 5.45 8.14 11.35
CA LEU A 85 4.43 8.89 12.06
C LEU A 85 5.04 9.72 13.20
N PHE A 86 5.98 9.13 13.96
CA PHE A 86 6.72 9.86 14.98
C PHE A 86 7.64 10.93 14.39
N TYR A 87 8.31 10.65 13.27
CA TYR A 87 9.16 11.62 12.58
C TYR A 87 8.37 12.86 12.12
N ILE A 88 7.20 12.68 11.51
CA ILE A 88 6.33 13.78 11.07
C ILE A 88 5.86 14.60 12.27
N ALA A 89 5.43 13.94 13.35
CA ALA A 89 5.00 14.62 14.57
C ALA A 89 6.14 15.46 15.18
N ALA A 90 7.36 14.91 15.24
CA ALA A 90 8.54 15.61 15.74
C ALA A 90 8.91 16.81 14.85
N MET A 91 8.84 16.67 13.53
CA MET A 91 9.09 17.75 12.57
C MET A 91 8.09 18.90 12.76
N ILE A 92 6.79 18.60 12.88
CA ILE A 92 5.76 19.62 13.12
C ILE A 92 6.03 20.33 14.46
N PHE A 93 6.34 19.57 15.51
CA PHE A 93 6.66 20.15 16.82
C PHE A 93 7.92 21.04 16.78
N SER A 94 8.95 20.62 16.03
CA SER A 94 10.17 21.41 15.83
C SER A 94 9.87 22.70 15.07
N ALA A 95 9.05 22.64 14.02
CA ALA A 95 8.64 23.82 13.26
C ALA A 95 7.87 24.83 14.13
N VAL A 96 6.94 24.34 14.96
CA VAL A 96 6.18 25.20 15.89
C VAL A 96 7.07 25.82 16.98
N SER A 97 8.04 25.08 17.49
CA SER A 97 8.91 25.56 18.59
C SER A 97 10.01 26.53 18.13
N THR A 98 10.57 26.31 16.94
CA THR A 98 11.66 27.13 16.40
C THR A 98 11.19 28.25 15.48
N GLY A 99 9.96 28.15 14.95
CA GLY A 99 9.43 29.07 13.93
C GLY A 99 10.11 28.90 12.56
N ASN A 100 10.90 27.84 12.36
CA ASN A 100 11.58 27.55 11.11
C ASN A 100 11.13 26.19 10.57
N VAL A 101 10.86 26.12 9.27
CA VAL A 101 10.33 24.93 8.61
C VAL A 101 11.44 24.29 7.79
N ASP A 102 11.85 23.08 8.15
CA ASP A 102 12.89 22.37 7.41
C ASP A 102 12.30 21.69 6.16
N PHE A 103 12.51 22.31 5.00
CA PHE A 103 12.10 21.75 3.70
C PHE A 103 12.65 20.35 3.45
N SER A 104 13.87 20.05 3.88
CA SER A 104 14.50 18.75 3.66
C SER A 104 13.77 17.62 4.40
N ALA A 105 13.20 17.92 5.56
CA ALA A 105 12.38 16.98 6.33
C ALA A 105 11.05 16.66 5.60
N PHE A 106 10.45 17.64 4.93
CA PHE A 106 9.24 17.43 4.13
C PHE A 106 9.48 16.61 2.86
N VAL A 107 10.58 16.86 2.15
CA VAL A 107 10.98 16.06 0.98
C VAL A 107 11.23 14.60 1.39
N SER A 108 11.78 14.38 2.58
CA SER A 108 12.01 13.04 3.13
C SER A 108 10.71 12.23 3.27
N ILE A 109 9.57 12.87 3.54
CA ILE A 109 8.25 12.20 3.60
C ILE A 109 7.88 11.59 2.24
N LEU A 110 8.19 12.27 1.13
CA LEU A 110 7.86 11.78 -0.21
C LEU A 110 8.61 10.49 -0.54
N TYR A 111 9.90 10.41 -0.21
CA TYR A 111 10.69 9.18 -0.36
C TYR A 111 10.14 8.02 0.47
N MET A 112 9.48 8.31 1.58
CA MET A 112 8.90 7.27 2.42
C MET A 112 7.61 6.71 1.91
N VAL A 113 6.76 7.54 1.32
CA VAL A 113 5.59 7.07 0.56
C VAL A 113 6.04 6.11 -0.53
N GLN A 114 7.19 6.39 -1.18
CA GLN A 114 7.77 5.50 -2.19
C GLN A 114 8.20 4.14 -1.60
N ILE A 115 9.00 4.14 -0.53
CA ILE A 115 9.50 2.90 0.10
C ILE A 115 8.34 2.03 0.60
N THR A 116 7.35 2.63 1.27
CA THR A 116 6.17 1.90 1.77
C THR A 116 5.33 1.31 0.64
N ALA A 117 5.14 2.03 -0.46
CA ALA A 117 4.45 1.51 -1.65
C ALA A 117 5.18 0.30 -2.26
N ILE A 118 6.50 0.39 -2.39
CA ILE A 118 7.34 -0.70 -2.92
C ILE A 118 7.26 -1.94 -2.01
N LEU A 119 7.38 -1.77 -0.69
CA LEU A 119 7.25 -2.87 0.26
C LEU A 119 5.86 -3.52 0.18
N GLY A 120 4.79 -2.73 0.07
CA GLY A 120 3.43 -3.25 -0.14
C GLY A 120 3.29 -4.05 -1.43
N GLY A 121 3.90 -3.57 -2.52
CA GLY A 121 3.98 -4.32 -3.79
C GLY A 121 4.71 -5.65 -3.64
N LEU A 122 5.84 -5.67 -2.93
CA LEU A 122 6.62 -6.89 -2.67
C LEU A 122 5.84 -7.92 -1.84
N VAL A 123 5.05 -7.48 -0.87
CA VAL A 123 4.17 -8.39 -0.10
C VAL A 123 3.24 -9.16 -1.05
N ASN A 124 2.57 -8.46 -1.97
CA ASN A 124 1.70 -9.10 -2.96
C ASN A 124 2.46 -10.05 -3.88
N VAL A 125 3.66 -9.66 -4.33
CA VAL A 125 4.51 -10.53 -5.15
C VAL A 125 4.83 -11.82 -4.41
N PHE A 126 5.28 -11.74 -3.15
CA PHE A 126 5.63 -12.94 -2.38
C PHE A 126 4.42 -13.83 -2.08
N LEU A 127 3.24 -13.26 -1.82
CA LEU A 127 2.03 -14.05 -1.58
C LEU A 127 1.58 -14.83 -2.82
N LEU A 128 1.66 -14.22 -4.00
CA LEU A 128 1.04 -14.73 -5.22
C LEU A 128 2.00 -15.55 -6.09
N HIS A 129 3.32 -15.31 -6.01
CA HIS A 129 4.31 -15.89 -6.94
C HIS A 129 4.21 -17.41 -7.12
N GLU A 130 4.08 -18.14 -6.02
CA GLU A 130 4.00 -19.61 -6.06
C GLU A 130 2.61 -20.14 -6.43
N LEU A 131 1.56 -19.33 -6.28
CA LEU A 131 0.18 -19.69 -6.65
C LEU A 131 -0.11 -19.43 -8.15
N GLU A 132 0.71 -18.62 -8.81
CA GLU A 132 0.51 -18.22 -10.19
C GLU A 132 1.21 -19.12 -11.23
N SER A 133 0.63 -19.17 -12.42
CA SER A 133 1.22 -19.80 -13.60
C SER A 133 2.24 -18.85 -14.23
N TRP A 134 3.02 -19.31 -15.20
CA TRP A 134 3.98 -18.46 -15.91
C TRP A 134 3.37 -17.16 -16.42
N ASN A 135 2.19 -17.24 -17.06
CA ASN A 135 1.48 -16.06 -17.56
C ASN A 135 0.98 -15.15 -16.43
N GLY A 136 0.52 -15.73 -15.31
CA GLY A 136 0.13 -14.95 -14.13
C GLY A 136 1.30 -14.15 -13.56
N ARG A 137 2.47 -14.81 -13.45
CA ARG A 137 3.68 -14.18 -12.90
C ARG A 137 4.12 -12.95 -13.71
N ILE A 138 3.95 -12.97 -15.02
CA ILE A 138 4.23 -11.80 -15.88
C ILE A 138 3.33 -10.63 -15.47
N VAL A 139 2.03 -10.87 -15.25
CA VAL A 139 1.08 -9.84 -14.81
C VAL A 139 1.44 -9.33 -13.41
N LEU A 140 1.81 -10.23 -12.50
CA LEU A 140 2.22 -9.87 -11.13
C LEU A 140 3.47 -8.98 -11.13
N TYR A 141 4.48 -9.31 -11.93
CA TYR A 141 5.67 -8.47 -12.06
C TYR A 141 5.39 -7.16 -12.78
N ALA A 142 4.51 -7.15 -13.79
CA ALA A 142 4.05 -5.91 -14.42
C ALA A 142 3.32 -5.01 -13.41
N ALA A 143 2.49 -5.59 -12.54
CA ALA A 143 1.82 -4.87 -11.44
C ALA A 143 2.83 -4.25 -10.49
N PHE A 144 3.87 -4.99 -10.11
CA PHE A 144 4.94 -4.50 -9.25
C PHE A 144 5.74 -3.36 -9.91
N VAL A 145 6.14 -3.51 -11.17
CA VAL A 145 6.83 -2.45 -11.93
C VAL A 145 5.96 -1.20 -12.04
N ALA A 146 4.65 -1.36 -12.25
CA ALA A 146 3.71 -0.24 -12.27
C ALA A 146 3.68 0.48 -10.91
N VAL A 147 3.69 -0.24 -9.78
CA VAL A 147 3.82 0.39 -8.43
C VAL A 147 5.11 1.19 -8.30
N VAL A 148 6.25 0.62 -8.71
CA VAL A 148 7.53 1.35 -8.65
C VAL A 148 7.46 2.62 -9.50
N PHE A 149 7.01 2.52 -10.75
CA PHE A 149 6.93 3.67 -11.66
C PHE A 149 5.98 4.76 -11.16
N THR A 150 4.79 4.37 -10.72
CA THR A 150 3.79 5.31 -10.20
C THR A 150 4.23 5.96 -8.90
N SER A 151 4.95 5.26 -8.03
CA SER A 151 5.52 5.86 -6.82
C SER A 151 6.54 6.96 -7.14
N ILE A 152 7.36 6.79 -8.19
CA ILE A 152 8.28 7.83 -8.68
C ILE A 152 7.50 9.04 -9.21
N LEU A 153 6.46 8.81 -10.00
CA LEU A 153 5.61 9.89 -10.52
C LEU A 153 4.93 10.68 -9.40
N VAL A 154 4.48 10.00 -8.33
CA VAL A 154 3.88 10.66 -7.16
C VAL A 154 4.88 11.59 -6.48
N VAL A 155 6.12 11.14 -6.26
CA VAL A 155 7.17 12.00 -5.68
C VAL A 155 7.41 13.24 -6.54
N TYR A 156 7.57 13.04 -7.85
CA TYR A 156 7.83 14.15 -8.78
C TYR A 156 6.69 15.17 -8.82
N ALA A 157 5.44 14.70 -8.88
CA ALA A 157 4.26 15.56 -8.95
C ALA A 157 3.89 16.21 -7.60
N ALA A 158 4.24 15.58 -6.47
CA ALA A 158 4.00 16.11 -5.14
C ALA A 158 5.06 17.13 -4.69
N ALA A 159 6.27 17.08 -5.25
CA ALA A 159 7.37 17.98 -4.90
C ALA A 159 6.98 19.48 -4.94
N PRO A 160 6.38 20.03 -6.02
CA PRO A 160 6.02 21.45 -6.06
C PRO A 160 4.95 21.81 -5.00
N ALA A 161 3.97 20.94 -4.76
CA ALA A 161 2.96 21.17 -3.74
C ALA A 161 3.54 21.18 -2.31
N VAL A 162 4.62 20.45 -2.08
CA VAL A 162 5.37 20.47 -0.81
C VAL A 162 6.17 21.76 -0.65
N GLU A 163 6.78 22.27 -1.73
CA GLU A 163 7.50 23.55 -1.74
C GLU A 163 6.58 24.74 -1.45
N ASP A 164 5.42 24.78 -2.10
CA ASP A 164 4.38 25.79 -1.84
C ASP A 164 3.91 25.73 -0.38
N LEU A 165 3.78 24.53 0.19
CA LEU A 165 3.44 24.38 1.60
C LEU A 165 4.51 24.99 2.50
N VAL A 166 5.79 24.67 2.29
CA VAL A 166 6.84 25.13 3.21
C VAL A 166 6.90 26.65 3.19
N THR A 167 6.84 27.23 1.99
CA THR A 167 6.79 28.68 1.79
C THR A 167 5.57 29.32 2.48
N ASN A 168 4.40 28.68 2.42
CA ASN A 168 3.19 29.17 3.10
C ASN A 168 3.26 28.99 4.62
N MET A 169 3.88 27.91 5.11
CA MET A 169 4.13 27.71 6.54
C MET A 169 4.99 28.83 7.08
N GLU A 170 6.12 29.12 6.43
CA GLU A 170 7.05 30.19 6.81
C GLU A 170 6.33 31.55 6.90
N LYS A 171 5.58 31.93 5.87
CA LYS A 171 4.79 33.18 5.86
C LYS A 171 3.73 33.22 6.99
N ASN A 172 3.08 32.10 7.27
CA ASN A 172 2.08 32.02 8.33
C ASN A 172 2.70 32.07 9.73
N PHE A 173 3.90 31.53 9.92
CA PHE A 173 4.66 31.64 11.17
C PHE A 173 5.10 33.09 11.44
N GLU A 174 5.44 33.86 10.40
CA GLU A 174 5.75 35.29 10.52
C GLU A 174 4.52 36.12 10.93
N THR A 175 3.35 35.77 10.42
CA THR A 175 2.13 36.60 10.58
C THR A 175 1.31 36.23 11.82
N ASN A 176 1.21 34.94 12.18
CA ASN A 176 0.47 34.49 13.36
C ASN A 176 0.85 33.05 13.77
N ARG A 177 1.73 32.89 14.78
CA ARG A 177 2.33 31.60 15.21
C ARG A 177 1.33 30.48 15.58
N TYR A 178 0.05 30.78 15.75
CA TYR A 178 -0.98 29.84 16.22
C TYR A 178 -2.07 29.52 15.18
N SER A 179 -2.07 30.14 14.00
CA SER A 179 -3.13 29.95 12.99
C SER A 179 -2.73 28.99 11.87
N PHE A 180 -1.96 27.95 12.16
CA PHE A 180 -1.65 26.94 11.17
C PHE A 180 -2.91 26.13 10.83
N GLN A 181 -3.64 26.54 9.79
CA GLN A 181 -4.80 25.80 9.29
C GLN A 181 -4.32 24.62 8.43
N THR A 182 -4.10 23.46 9.05
CA THR A 182 -3.75 22.19 8.39
C THR A 182 -4.76 21.77 7.30
N ASN A 183 -5.97 22.30 7.35
CA ASN A 183 -7.07 21.96 6.44
C ASN A 183 -6.84 22.48 5.02
N GLU A 184 -6.28 23.68 4.83
CA GLU A 184 -6.08 24.23 3.47
C GLU A 184 -4.98 23.48 2.71
N PHE A 185 -3.87 23.17 3.39
CA PHE A 185 -2.80 22.36 2.81
C PHE A 185 -3.26 20.94 2.45
N THR A 186 -3.92 20.25 3.38
CA THR A 186 -4.34 18.87 3.13
C THR A 186 -5.25 18.82 1.91
N VAL A 187 -6.10 19.83 1.70
CA VAL A 187 -6.93 19.97 0.51
C VAL A 187 -6.11 20.25 -0.76
N GLU A 188 -5.14 21.15 -0.73
CA GLU A 188 -4.29 21.51 -1.89
C GLU A 188 -3.40 20.34 -2.35
N LEU A 189 -2.74 19.66 -1.39
CA LEU A 189 -1.95 18.46 -1.66
C LEU A 189 -2.84 17.33 -2.17
N GLN A 190 -4.00 17.12 -1.54
CA GLN A 190 -4.95 16.11 -1.97
C GLN A 190 -5.46 16.37 -3.38
N LYS A 191 -5.74 17.63 -3.75
CA LYS A 191 -6.16 18.01 -5.10
C LYS A 191 -5.06 17.77 -6.14
N SER A 192 -3.80 17.97 -5.76
CA SER A 192 -2.65 17.67 -6.63
C SER A 192 -2.45 16.16 -6.81
N LEU A 193 -2.61 15.40 -5.73
CA LEU A 193 -2.47 13.94 -5.72
C LEU A 193 -3.66 13.19 -6.32
N SER A 194 -4.86 13.79 -6.33
CA SER A 194 -6.07 13.14 -6.81
C SER A 194 -6.03 12.76 -8.28
N ARG A 195 -5.37 13.59 -9.10
CA ARG A 195 -5.14 13.29 -10.51
C ARG A 195 -4.24 12.08 -10.67
N LEU A 196 -3.35 11.82 -9.71
CA LEU A 196 -2.45 10.68 -9.71
C LEU A 196 -3.12 9.40 -9.17
N ASN A 197 -4.27 9.50 -8.50
CA ASN A 197 -5.00 8.32 -8.01
C ASN A 197 -5.46 7.40 -9.15
N ILE A 198 -5.59 7.91 -10.38
CA ILE A 198 -5.86 7.06 -11.55
C ILE A 198 -4.76 6.03 -11.78
N TYR A 199 -3.51 6.37 -11.48
CA TYR A 199 -2.40 5.43 -11.54
C TYR A 199 -2.48 4.38 -10.42
N GLY A 200 -2.98 4.79 -9.25
CA GLY A 200 -3.33 3.87 -8.17
C GLY A 200 -4.38 2.83 -8.61
N VAL A 201 -5.39 3.25 -9.39
CA VAL A 201 -6.39 2.33 -9.97
C VAL A 201 -5.75 1.31 -10.90
N ILE A 202 -4.85 1.73 -11.79
CA ILE A 202 -4.16 0.83 -12.72
C ILE A 202 -3.37 -0.23 -11.95
N ASN A 203 -2.60 0.17 -10.94
CA ASN A 203 -1.85 -0.77 -10.10
C ASN A 203 -2.77 -1.78 -9.41
N SER A 204 -3.84 -1.29 -8.78
CA SER A 204 -4.80 -2.14 -8.07
C SER A 204 -5.51 -3.11 -9.01
N LEU A 205 -5.81 -2.70 -10.25
CA LEU A 205 -6.40 -3.57 -11.26
C LEU A 205 -5.43 -4.69 -11.68
N LEU A 206 -4.15 -4.38 -11.89
CA LEU A 206 -3.16 -5.40 -12.25
C LEU A 206 -2.98 -6.42 -11.12
N PHE A 207 -2.90 -5.96 -9.86
CA PHE A 207 -2.87 -6.86 -8.70
C PHE A 207 -4.17 -7.64 -8.53
N LEU A 208 -5.31 -7.05 -8.84
CA LEU A 208 -6.61 -7.73 -8.79
C LEU A 208 -6.65 -8.88 -9.81
N VAL A 209 -6.21 -8.63 -11.05
CA VAL A 209 -6.14 -9.66 -12.09
C VAL A 209 -5.21 -10.79 -11.67
N ALA A 210 -4.02 -10.47 -11.19
CA ALA A 210 -3.05 -11.43 -10.65
C ALA A 210 -3.67 -12.30 -9.53
N THR A 211 -4.29 -11.66 -8.54
CA THR A 211 -4.94 -12.34 -7.40
C THR A 211 -6.12 -13.21 -7.84
N VAL A 212 -6.92 -12.77 -8.82
CA VAL A 212 -8.04 -13.55 -9.36
C VAL A 212 -7.55 -14.77 -10.14
N ILE A 213 -6.45 -14.66 -10.89
CA ILE A 213 -5.82 -15.80 -11.55
C ILE A 213 -5.37 -16.82 -10.51
N ALA A 214 -4.65 -16.37 -9.47
CA ALA A 214 -4.23 -17.24 -8.36
C ALA A 214 -5.42 -17.92 -7.66
N TYR A 215 -6.48 -17.16 -7.36
CA TYR A 215 -7.71 -17.67 -6.75
C TYR A 215 -8.37 -18.76 -7.60
N ARG A 216 -8.51 -18.54 -8.91
CA ARG A 216 -9.12 -19.53 -9.82
C ARG A 216 -8.34 -20.83 -9.84
N ARG A 217 -7.01 -20.77 -9.86
CA ARG A 217 -6.13 -21.95 -9.86
C ARG A 217 -6.18 -22.73 -8.55
N VAL A 218 -6.24 -21.99 -7.43
CA VAL A 218 -6.44 -22.60 -6.11
C VAL A 218 -7.79 -23.31 -6.05
N LYS A 219 -8.86 -22.68 -6.55
CA LYS A 219 -10.21 -23.24 -6.56
C LYS A 219 -10.36 -24.42 -7.53
N SER A 220 -9.69 -24.39 -8.68
CA SER A 220 -9.71 -25.49 -9.65
C SER A 220 -8.84 -26.68 -9.24
N GLY A 221 -8.04 -26.55 -8.17
CA GLY A 221 -7.12 -27.60 -7.71
C GLY A 221 -5.89 -27.78 -8.59
N GLU A 222 -5.63 -26.86 -9.52
CA GLU A 222 -4.41 -26.87 -10.36
C GLU A 222 -3.13 -26.69 -9.55
N VAL A 223 -3.22 -26.01 -8.41
CA VAL A 223 -2.12 -25.91 -7.46
C VAL A 223 -2.22 -27.11 -6.53
N LEU A 224 -1.30 -28.07 -6.71
CA LEU A 224 -1.26 -29.30 -5.91
C LEU A 224 -1.12 -28.96 -4.42
N GLN A 225 -2.17 -29.25 -3.66
CA GLN A 225 -2.11 -29.24 -2.21
C GLN A 225 -1.29 -30.44 -1.76
N VAL A 226 -0.38 -30.24 -0.82
CA VAL A 226 0.41 -31.37 -0.28
C VAL A 226 -0.53 -32.26 0.51
N ASN A 227 -0.60 -33.54 0.15
CA ASN A 227 -1.47 -34.48 0.83
C ASN A 227 -0.89 -34.75 2.23
N PRO A 228 -1.69 -34.75 3.32
CA PRO A 228 -1.18 -34.96 4.68
C PRO A 228 -0.41 -36.27 4.86
N THR A 229 -0.66 -37.27 4.01
CA THR A 229 0.04 -38.56 3.96
C THR A 229 1.50 -38.44 3.50
N ASP A 230 1.83 -37.44 2.69
CA ASP A 230 3.20 -37.22 2.18
C ASP A 230 4.11 -36.52 3.19
N LEU A 231 3.55 -36.07 4.32
CA LEU A 231 4.28 -35.45 5.44
C LEU A 231 4.58 -36.44 6.58
N MET A 232 4.11 -37.69 6.48
CA MET A 232 4.35 -38.74 7.47
C MET A 232 5.35 -39.83 7.00
N SER A 233 5.90 -39.71 5.79
CA SER A 233 7.02 -40.51 5.28
C SER A 233 8.33 -39.76 5.40
#